data_AF-A0A0C9QCU0-F1
#
_entry.id   AF-A0A0C9QCU0-F1
#
_cell.length_a   1.000
_cell.length_b   1.000
_cell.length_c   1.000
_cell.angle_alpha   90.00
_cell.angle_beta   90.00
_cell.angle_gamma   90.00
#
_symmetry.space_group_name_H-M   'P 1'
#
loop_
_entity.id
_entity.type
_entity.pdbx_description
1 polymer ?
#
loop_
_entity_poly.entity_id
_entity_poly.type
_entity_poly.pdbx_seq_one_letter_code
_entity_poly.pdbx_strand_id
1 'polypeptide(L)'
;RNCKEISESLSMDPNLRNLKDFLTLYNKVTELCFSRCVETLYERELTNAENTCIDRCVTKFARFNQKMMNVYVEVQTDINQKRIQELETTQKQVDQASTSSSKVVAAGLNSVPTQASGAQTPAYS
;
A
#
# COMPACT_ATOMS: atom_id res chain seq x y z
N ARG A 1 13.08 -7.50 26.26
CA ARG A 1 12.08 -8.09 25.33
C ARG A 1 11.02 -7.07 24.90
N ASN A 2 10.58 -6.16 25.78
CA ASN A 2 9.61 -5.10 25.44
C ASN A 2 10.02 -4.03 24.40
N CYS A 3 11.32 -3.75 24.17
CA CYS A 3 11.67 -2.69 23.20
C CYS A 3 11.29 -3.03 21.75
N LYS A 4 11.25 -4.32 21.37
CA LYS A 4 10.90 -4.71 20.01
C LYS A 4 9.41 -4.48 19.73
N GLU A 5 8.55 -4.95 20.63
CA GLU A 5 7.09 -4.76 20.59
C GLU A 5 6.69 -3.28 20.70
N ILE A 6 7.39 -2.48 21.53
CA ILE A 6 7.16 -1.03 21.60
C ILE A 6 7.57 -0.34 20.29
N SER A 7 8.66 -0.76 19.64
CA SER A 7 9.03 -0.18 18.34
C SER A 7 8.03 -0.56 17.22
N GLU A 8 7.45 -1.75 17.30
CA GLU A 8 6.52 -2.29 16.30
C GLU A 8 5.15 -1.63 16.42
N SER A 9 4.64 -1.43 17.64
CA SER A 9 3.41 -0.67 17.90
C SER A 9 3.54 0.82 17.55
N LEU A 10 4.71 1.41 17.80
CA LEU A 10 5.02 2.78 17.44
C LEU A 10 5.14 2.98 15.91
N SER A 11 5.48 1.92 15.15
CA SER A 11 5.61 1.96 13.69
C SER A 11 4.26 1.91 12.92
N MET A 12 3.18 1.54 13.61
CA MET A 12 1.83 1.43 13.05
C MET A 12 0.93 2.61 13.41
N ASP A 13 1.43 3.59 14.17
CA ASP A 13 0.71 4.84 14.37
C ASP A 13 0.76 5.68 13.07
N PRO A 14 -0.38 5.94 12.42
CA PRO A 14 -0.41 6.73 11.20
C PRO A 14 0.13 8.14 11.42
N ASN A 15 -0.07 8.75 12.60
CA ASN A 15 0.44 10.10 12.89
C ASN A 15 1.97 10.12 12.94
N LEU A 16 2.56 9.11 13.56
CA LEU A 16 4.02 9.04 13.65
C LEU A 16 4.67 8.72 12.31
N ARG A 17 4.01 7.90 11.48
CA ARG A 17 4.42 7.67 10.10
C ARG A 17 4.42 8.97 9.29
N ASN A 18 3.34 9.73 9.34
CA ASN A 18 3.25 11.04 8.66
C ASN A 18 4.35 12.01 9.12
N LEU A 19 4.63 12.07 10.43
CA LEU A 19 5.72 12.90 10.95
C LEU A 19 7.08 12.44 10.42
N LYS A 20 7.35 11.14 10.43
CA LYS A 20 8.61 10.58 9.91
C LYS A 20 8.78 10.89 8.42
N ASP A 21 7.71 10.77 7.64
CA ASP A 21 7.72 11.06 6.21
C ASP A 21 7.96 12.55 5.96
N PHE A 22 7.32 13.43 6.74
CA PHE A 22 7.56 14.87 6.69
C PHE A 22 9.02 15.23 7.00
N LEU A 23 9.60 14.68 8.08
CA LEU A 23 11.00 14.95 8.45
C LEU A 23 11.98 14.41 7.40
N THR A 24 11.68 13.24 6.83
CA THR A 24 12.48 12.67 5.73
C THR A 24 12.43 13.58 4.50
N LEU A 25 11.25 14.09 4.16
CA LEU A 25 11.06 15.03 3.06
C LEU A 25 11.80 16.34 3.32
N TYR A 26 11.66 16.92 4.51
CA TYR A 26 12.34 18.14 4.93
C TYR A 26 13.85 18.01 4.75
N ASN A 27 14.46 16.95 5.31
CA ASN A 27 15.89 16.70 5.19
C ASN A 27 16.33 16.56 3.73
N LYS A 28 15.49 15.98 2.87
CA LYS A 28 15.84 15.86 1.46
C LYS A 28 15.80 17.19 0.73
N VAL A 29 14.81 18.03 1.03
CA VAL A 29 14.68 19.37 0.44
C VAL A 29 15.82 20.27 0.89
N THR A 30 16.17 20.25 2.16
CA THR A 30 17.26 21.08 2.69
C THR A 30 18.59 20.71 2.06
N GLU A 31 18.93 19.42 1.99
CA GLU A 31 20.14 18.93 1.32
C GLU A 31 20.17 19.32 -0.17
N LEU A 32 19.06 19.12 -0.88
CA LEU A 32 18.95 19.43 -2.30
C LEU A 32 19.11 20.93 -2.56
N CYS A 33 18.38 21.78 -1.83
CA CYS A 33 18.44 23.22 -2.08
C CYS A 33 19.77 23.82 -1.62
N PHE A 34 20.37 23.32 -0.54
CA PHE A 34 21.71 23.72 -0.14
C PHE A 34 22.73 23.40 -1.24
N SER A 35 22.78 22.15 -1.73
CA SER A 35 23.73 21.72 -2.76
C SER A 35 23.55 22.38 -4.14
N ARG A 36 22.38 23.00 -4.38
CA ARG A 36 22.05 23.64 -5.67
C ARG A 36 22.11 25.16 -5.64
N CYS A 37 21.86 25.78 -4.49
CA CYS A 37 21.73 27.23 -4.39
C CYS A 37 22.82 27.89 -3.57
N VAL A 38 23.53 27.18 -2.70
CA VAL A 38 24.63 27.79 -1.91
C VAL A 38 25.94 27.50 -2.64
N GLU A 39 26.50 28.54 -3.25
CA GLU A 39 27.70 28.42 -4.09
C GLU A 39 28.97 28.81 -3.33
N THR A 40 28.87 29.79 -2.44
CA THR A 40 30.02 30.33 -1.69
C THR A 40 29.71 30.44 -0.21
N LEU A 41 30.72 30.20 0.64
CA LEU A 41 30.60 30.26 2.10
C LEU A 41 31.52 31.34 2.70
N TYR A 42 31.72 32.44 1.94
CA TYR A 42 32.60 33.54 2.36
C TYR A 42 31.97 34.41 3.46
N GLU A 43 30.63 34.51 3.47
CA GLU A 43 29.86 35.26 4.45
C GLU A 43 28.91 34.31 5.20
N ARG A 44 28.50 34.70 6.41
CA ARG A 44 27.57 33.89 7.22
C ARG A 44 26.12 34.01 6.74
N GLU A 45 25.79 35.09 6.06
CA GLU A 45 24.46 35.37 5.55
C GLU A 45 24.35 34.98 4.09
N LEU A 46 23.17 34.52 3.69
CA LEU A 46 22.88 34.20 2.30
C LEU A 46 22.78 35.47 1.47
N THR A 47 23.39 35.45 0.29
CA THR A 47 23.25 36.56 -0.66
C THR A 47 21.82 36.63 -1.21
N ASN A 48 21.41 37.80 -1.74
CA ASN A 48 20.09 37.96 -2.36
C ASN A 48 19.82 36.96 -3.51
N ALA A 49 20.87 36.58 -4.24
CA ALA A 49 20.79 35.59 -5.31
C ALA A 49 20.49 34.18 -4.75
N GLU A 50 21.18 33.78 -3.69
CA GLU A 50 20.98 32.49 -3.02
C GLU A 50 19.60 32.42 -2.38
N ASN A 51 19.14 33.48 -1.70
CA ASN A 51 17.78 33.57 -1.16
C ASN A 51 16.72 33.36 -2.25
N THR A 52 16.85 34.08 -3.38
CA THR A 52 15.93 33.92 -4.52
C THR A 52 15.99 32.50 -5.12
N CYS A 53 17.17 31.88 -5.15
CA CYS A 53 17.33 30.50 -5.62
C CYS A 53 16.61 29.51 -4.68
N ILE A 54 16.78 29.64 -3.37
CA ILE A 54 16.19 28.75 -2.36
C ILE A 54 14.66 28.79 -2.44
N ASP A 55 14.05 29.98 -2.53
CA ASP A 55 12.59 30.12 -2.68
C ASP A 55 12.06 29.38 -3.91
N ARG A 56 12.77 29.53 -5.04
CA ARG A 56 12.45 28.83 -6.29
C ARG A 56 12.68 27.34 -6.18
N CYS A 57 13.75 26.90 -5.52
CA CYS A 57 14.10 25.50 -5.31
C CYS A 57 13.00 24.78 -4.53
N VAL A 58 12.62 25.31 -3.37
CA VAL A 58 11.58 24.73 -2.52
C VAL A 58 10.24 24.69 -3.25
N THR A 59 9.87 25.79 -3.94
CA THR A 59 8.62 25.83 -4.73
C THR A 59 8.61 24.79 -5.85
N LYS A 60 9.71 24.64 -6.59
CA LYS A 60 9.85 23.62 -7.65
C LYS A 60 9.75 22.22 -7.07
N PHE A 61 10.44 21.97 -5.96
CA PHE A 61 10.40 20.67 -5.30
C PHE A 61 9.00 20.32 -4.81
N ALA A 62 8.30 21.25 -4.16
CA ALA A 62 6.94 21.01 -3.67
C ALA A 62 5.98 20.63 -4.81
N ARG A 63 6.03 21.37 -5.93
CA ARG A 63 5.22 21.06 -7.12
C ARG A 63 5.60 19.72 -7.74
N PHE A 64 6.91 19.43 -7.81
CA PHE A 64 7.40 18.16 -8.31
C PHE A 64 6.93 17.00 -7.43
N ASN A 65 7.06 17.10 -6.11
CA ASN A 65 6.66 16.07 -5.17
C ASN A 65 5.16 15.76 -5.28
N GLN A 66 4.31 16.79 -5.34
CA GLN A 66 2.86 16.63 -5.56
C GLN A 66 2.56 15.95 -6.90
N LYS A 67 3.20 16.40 -7.99
CA LYS A 67 2.98 15.80 -9.32
C LYS A 67 3.45 14.35 -9.38
N MET A 68 4.60 14.05 -8.78
CA MET A 68 5.15 12.70 -8.71
C MET A 68 4.23 11.78 -7.92
N MET A 69 3.68 12.26 -6.79
CA MET A 69 2.76 11.46 -5.98
C MET A 69 1.45 11.18 -6.74
N ASN A 70 0.92 12.15 -7.49
CA ASN A 70 -0.26 11.93 -8.33
C ASN A 70 -0.01 10.85 -9.39
N VAL A 71 1.12 10.92 -10.09
CA VAL A 71 1.49 9.90 -11.10
C VAL A 71 1.71 8.53 -10.45
N TYR A 72 2.35 8.50 -9.27
CA TYR A 72 2.56 7.25 -8.55
C TYR A 72 1.23 6.57 -8.18
N VAL A 73 0.27 7.33 -7.64
CA VAL A 73 -1.06 6.80 -7.27
C VAL A 73 -1.82 6.28 -8.49
N GLU A 74 -1.77 7.00 -9.61
CA GLU A 74 -2.37 6.58 -10.88
C GLU A 74 -1.80 5.23 -11.35
N VAL A 75 -0.47 5.16 -11.50
CA VAL A 75 0.21 3.94 -11.97
C VAL A 75 0.03 2.78 -10.99
N GLN A 76 0.09 3.03 -9.68
CA GLN A 76 -0.07 2.00 -8.67
C GLN A 76 -1.48 1.40 -8.68
N THR A 77 -2.50 2.24 -8.94
CA THR A 77 -3.89 1.79 -9.05
C THR A 77 -4.07 0.86 -10.24
N ASP A 78 -3.52 1.22 -11.41
CA ASP A 78 -3.57 0.39 -12.61
C ASP A 78 -2.87 -0.95 -12.43
N ILE A 79 -1.69 -0.96 -11.80
CA ILE A 79 -0.95 -2.19 -11.50
C ILE A 79 -1.76 -3.08 -10.55
N ASN A 80 -2.34 -2.49 -9.50
CA ASN A 80 -3.15 -3.23 -8.53
C ASN A 80 -4.40 -3.83 -9.20
N GLN A 81 -5.08 -3.08 -10.07
CA GLN A 81 -6.24 -3.57 -10.82
C GLN A 81 -5.89 -4.76 -11.71
N LYS A 82 -4.80 -4.67 -12.48
CA LYS A 82 -4.32 -5.78 -13.31
C LYS A 82 -4.03 -7.02 -12.48
N ARG A 83 -3.38 -6.86 -11.32
CA ARG A 83 -3.10 -7.98 -10.40
C ARG A 83 -4.38 -8.65 -9.89
N ILE A 84 -5.43 -7.88 -9.58
CA ILE A 84 -6.72 -8.45 -9.14
C ILE A 84 -7.36 -9.27 -10.28
N GLN A 85 -7.35 -8.78 -11.51
CA GLN A 85 -7.91 -9.49 -12.67
C GLN A 85 -7.18 -10.80 -12.97
N GLU A 86 -5.84 -10.79 -12.89
CA GLU A 86 -5.02 -12.00 -13.08
C GLU A 86 -5.31 -13.05 -12.00
N LEU A 87 -5.48 -12.65 -10.74
CA LEU A 87 -5.86 -13.55 -9.66
C LEU A 87 -7.26 -14.13 -9.87
N GLU A 88 -8.23 -13.32 -10.29
CA GLU A 88 -9.60 -13.79 -10.58
C GLU A 88 -9.65 -14.80 -11.74
N THR A 89 -8.89 -14.54 -12.82
CA THR A 89 -8.83 -15.45 -13.98
C THR A 89 -8.08 -16.75 -13.66
N THR A 90 -7.07 -16.70 -12.80
CA THR A 90 -6.35 -17.87 -12.30
C THR A 90 -7.23 -18.68 -11.34
N GLN A 91 -7.98 -18.02 -10.45
CA GLN A 91 -8.90 -18.68 -9.52
C GLN A 91 -9.99 -19.46 -10.25
N LYS A 92 -10.59 -18.85 -11.30
CA LYS A 92 -11.61 -19.52 -12.13
C LYS A 92 -11.08 -20.78 -12.83
N GLN A 93 -9.79 -20.85 -13.16
CA GLN A 93 -9.16 -22.03 -13.76
C GLN A 93 -8.89 -23.13 -12.72
N VAL A 94 -8.54 -22.77 -11.49
CA VAL A 94 -8.33 -23.72 -10.38
C VAL A 94 -9.66 -24.35 -9.93
N ASP A 95 -10.75 -23.57 -9.92
CA ASP A 95 -12.09 -24.06 -9.56
C ASP A 95 -12.68 -25.02 -10.62
N GLN A 96 -12.26 -24.89 -11.88
CA GLN A 96 -12.68 -25.81 -12.96
C GLN A 96 -11.87 -27.12 -12.96
N ALA A 97 -10.62 -27.12 -12.49
CA ALA A 97 -9.79 -28.33 -12.38
C ALA A 97 -10.18 -29.24 -11.19
N SER A 98 -10.95 -28.74 -10.22
CA SER A 98 -11.46 -29.53 -9.09
C SER A 98 -12.81 -30.21 -9.36
N THR A 99 -13.51 -29.86 -10.46
CA THR A 99 -14.83 -30.42 -10.80
C THR A 99 -14.76 -31.67 -11.71
N SER A 100 -13.58 -32.03 -12.25
CA SER A 100 -13.41 -33.18 -13.16
C SER A 100 -13.18 -34.54 -12.48
N SER A 101 -13.25 -34.65 -11.15
CA SER A 101 -13.05 -35.94 -10.45
C SER A 101 -14.34 -36.63 -9.94
N SER A 102 -15.54 -36.06 -10.14
CA SER A 102 -16.80 -36.63 -9.59
C SER A 102 -17.76 -37.26 -10.61
N LYS A 103 -17.35 -37.48 -11.87
CA LYS A 103 -18.24 -38.10 -12.89
C LYS A 103 -17.95 -39.59 -13.15
N VAL A 104 -17.85 -40.40 -12.08
CA VAL A 104 -17.95 -41.88 -12.18
C VAL A 104 -18.69 -42.44 -10.97
N VAL A 105 -19.95 -42.05 -10.75
CA VAL A 105 -20.93 -42.86 -9.99
C VAL A 105 -22.34 -42.31 -10.27
N ALA A 106 -22.89 -42.69 -11.43
CA ALA A 106 -24.31 -42.55 -11.71
C ALA A 106 -24.79 -43.84 -12.39
N ALA A 107 -25.05 -44.86 -11.58
CA ALA A 107 -25.91 -45.99 -11.93
C ALA A 107 -26.39 -46.67 -10.65
N GLY A 108 -27.65 -46.44 -10.27
CA GLY A 108 -28.31 -47.15 -9.17
C GLY A 108 -29.38 -46.32 -8.46
N LEU A 109 -30.56 -46.20 -9.08
CA LEU A 109 -31.78 -45.76 -8.41
C LEU A 109 -32.22 -46.81 -7.36
N ASN A 110 -32.76 -46.40 -6.21
CA ASN A 110 -34.19 -46.50 -5.91
C ASN A 110 -34.57 -46.10 -4.46
N SER A 111 -35.72 -45.39 -4.39
CA SER A 111 -36.74 -45.34 -3.33
C SER A 111 -36.42 -44.92 -1.89
N VAL A 112 -36.92 -43.72 -1.54
CA VAL A 112 -37.42 -43.24 -0.22
C VAL A 112 -38.67 -44.09 0.14
N PRO A 113 -39.07 -44.38 1.42
CA PRO A 113 -39.34 -43.34 2.43
C PRO A 113 -39.23 -43.67 3.95
N THR A 114 -39.28 -42.58 4.76
CA THR A 114 -40.04 -42.44 6.05
C THR A 114 -39.30 -42.43 7.41
N GLN A 115 -39.36 -41.25 8.07
CA GLN A 115 -39.42 -40.89 9.52
C GLN A 115 -38.18 -41.21 10.41
N ALA A 116 -37.85 -40.50 11.51
CA ALA A 116 -38.56 -39.60 12.41
C ALA A 116 -37.59 -38.60 13.10
N SER A 117 -38.20 -37.53 13.62
CA SER A 117 -37.82 -36.49 14.58
C SER A 117 -36.51 -36.55 15.38
N GLY A 118 -35.88 -35.38 15.55
CA GLY A 118 -34.90 -35.11 16.60
C GLY A 118 -34.34 -33.69 16.54
N ALA A 119 -34.83 -32.81 17.42
CA ALA A 119 -34.45 -31.41 17.55
C ALA A 119 -33.04 -31.20 18.12
N GLN A 120 -32.36 -30.11 17.72
CA GLN A 120 -31.78 -29.05 18.57
C GLN A 120 -30.56 -28.35 17.93
N THR A 121 -30.65 -27.01 17.90
CA THR A 121 -29.60 -25.97 17.84
C THR A 121 -28.72 -25.99 19.12
N PRO A 122 -27.63 -25.20 19.32
CA PRO A 122 -27.21 -23.89 18.75
C PRO A 122 -25.74 -23.83 18.25
N ALA A 123 -25.36 -22.92 17.34
CA ALA A 123 -24.87 -21.54 17.52
C ALA A 123 -23.63 -21.38 18.44
N TYR A 124 -22.50 -20.96 17.85
CA TYR A 124 -21.32 -20.20 18.36
C TYR A 124 -20.32 -20.19 17.18
N SER A 125 -19.55 -19.17 16.81
CA SER A 125 -19.25 -17.83 17.34
C SER A 125 -18.68 -16.97 16.22
#